data_AF-A0A6P0MAY6-F1
#
_entry.id   AF-A0A6P0MAY6-F1
#
_cell.length_a   1.000
_cell.length_b   1.000
_cell.length_c   1.000
_cell.angle_alpha   90.00
_cell.angle_beta   90.00
_cell.angle_gamma   90.00
#
_symmetry.space_group_name_H-M   'P 1'
#
loop_
_entity.id
_entity.type
_entity.pdbx_description
1 polymer ?
#
loop_
_entity_poly.entity_id
_entity_poly.type
_entity_poly.pdbx_seq_one_letter_code
_entity_poly.pdbx_strand_id
1 'polypeptide(L)'
;MTLDRGLKIQVVDTTAVSLPHKETAIAIIGVASDTNATADLNKLYLVTNSAQARSLLGTQQLGDTLPLAVPVPQRYGAGKILACRVEGGASVEDNVTAALDLLPNSYGMFGFNPDVIMTPGFNSETVLAKGLEVADKVGAVFISTFPPGVSPTDALTTRDTPGGGLGRRDSRLIICYGHLRNQEDDNNLEALELHLAGAMARLDSLQNYGRIPSSQEILGVSSTEPAISMSYTDENAQSEMFNDKGVVTINRQPNHFVTWGDRNSAFPEDLSPLSIISVVRVRDRIIKMAEARAQKFLDLESNRRTGNLLATSLNDGLAIEQRKGAVQPGHLAEFMESESDYQAGKLVAKLTFTPYTPVRLIELKPVLSLTIAVGG
;
A
#
# COMPACT_ATOMS: atom_id res chain seq x y z
N MET A 1 -25.22 -42.64 -5.34
CA MET A 1 -25.61 -41.27 -4.95
C MET A 1 -26.89 -40.94 -5.72
N THR A 2 -28.04 -41.02 -5.06
CA THR A 2 -29.36 -40.81 -5.67
C THR A 2 -29.59 -39.31 -5.86
N LEU A 3 -29.72 -38.89 -7.12
CA LEU A 3 -30.10 -37.51 -7.48
C LEU A 3 -31.63 -37.40 -7.39
N ASP A 4 -32.13 -36.89 -6.26
CA ASP A 4 -33.54 -36.53 -6.14
C ASP A 4 -33.83 -35.30 -7.01
N ARG A 5 -34.87 -35.39 -7.85
CA ARG A 5 -35.42 -34.22 -8.56
C ARG A 5 -36.25 -33.40 -7.58
N GLY A 6 -35.78 -32.20 -7.22
CA GLY A 6 -36.49 -31.26 -6.35
C GLY A 6 -35.68 -30.03 -5.97
N LEU A 7 -36.32 -29.02 -5.39
CA LEU A 7 -35.67 -27.83 -4.82
C LEU A 7 -35.26 -28.14 -3.37
N LYS A 8 -33.96 -28.18 -3.10
CA LYS A 8 -33.42 -28.26 -1.73
C LYS A 8 -33.02 -26.87 -1.29
N ILE A 9 -33.73 -26.31 -0.31
CA ILE A 9 -33.34 -25.07 0.37
C ILE A 9 -32.53 -25.50 1.60
N GLN A 10 -31.23 -25.25 1.58
CA GLN A 10 -30.36 -25.40 2.75
C GLN A 10 -30.03 -24.01 3.28
N VAL A 11 -30.23 -23.81 4.57
CA VAL A 11 -29.69 -22.65 5.28
C VAL A 11 -28.21 -22.94 5.49
N VAL A 12 -27.36 -22.26 4.72
CA VAL A 12 -25.91 -22.32 4.89
C VAL A 12 -25.54 -21.13 5.78
N ASP A 13 -25.17 -21.40 7.04
CA ASP A 13 -24.50 -20.41 7.88
C ASP A 13 -23.08 -20.21 7.31
N THR A 14 -22.95 -19.33 6.32
CA THR A 14 -21.63 -18.91 5.85
C THR A 14 -21.01 -17.97 6.87
N THR A 15 -20.10 -18.48 7.69
CA THR A 15 -19.15 -17.67 8.48
C THR A 15 -18.15 -16.90 7.59
N ALA A 16 -18.15 -17.15 6.27
CA ALA A 16 -17.36 -16.42 5.29
C ALA A 16 -17.95 -15.01 5.05
N VAL A 17 -17.42 -14.02 5.76
CA VAL A 17 -17.70 -12.61 5.49
C VAL A 17 -17.07 -12.23 4.14
N SER A 18 -17.88 -11.83 3.18
CA SER A 18 -17.39 -11.28 1.90
C SER A 18 -16.70 -9.95 2.17
N LEU A 19 -15.43 -9.84 1.78
CA LEU A 19 -14.64 -8.63 1.99
C LEU A 19 -14.91 -7.62 0.86
N PRO A 20 -15.37 -6.39 1.19
CA PRO A 20 -15.91 -5.45 0.20
C PRO A 20 -14.84 -4.72 -0.62
N HIS A 21 -13.62 -4.54 -0.09
CA HIS A 21 -12.60 -3.70 -0.72
C HIS A 21 -11.67 -4.55 -1.59
N LYS A 22 -11.92 -4.55 -2.91
CA LYS A 22 -11.19 -5.35 -3.91
C LYS A 22 -10.37 -4.53 -4.91
N GLU A 23 -10.36 -3.21 -4.75
CA GLU A 23 -9.65 -2.30 -5.65
C GLU A 23 -8.13 -2.47 -5.50
N THR A 24 -7.63 -2.38 -4.26
CA THR A 24 -6.20 -2.44 -3.93
C THR A 24 -5.75 -3.88 -3.76
N ALA A 25 -4.80 -4.32 -4.58
CA ALA A 25 -4.17 -5.63 -4.44
C ALA A 25 -2.98 -5.57 -3.47
N ILE A 26 -2.98 -6.39 -2.43
CA ILE A 26 -1.92 -6.42 -1.41
C ILE A 26 -1.15 -7.74 -1.53
N ALA A 27 0.16 -7.71 -1.66
CA ALA A 27 1.02 -8.89 -1.57
C ALA A 27 1.66 -8.99 -0.18
N ILE A 28 1.55 -10.16 0.44
CA ILE A 28 2.14 -10.46 1.75
C ILE A 28 2.93 -11.76 1.63
N ILE A 29 4.23 -11.68 1.95
CA ILE A 29 5.14 -12.82 1.94
C ILE A 29 5.62 -13.05 3.37
N GLY A 30 5.54 -14.29 3.84
CA GLY A 30 5.95 -14.61 5.19
C GLY A 30 5.91 -16.11 5.50
N VAL A 31 6.24 -16.43 6.74
CA VAL A 31 6.31 -17.82 7.21
C VAL A 31 4.96 -18.24 7.75
N ALA A 32 4.54 -19.45 7.38
CA ALA A 32 3.50 -20.20 8.08
C ALA A 32 4.01 -21.65 8.24
N SER A 33 4.09 -22.16 9.46
CA SER A 33 4.68 -23.46 9.78
C SER A 33 3.66 -24.52 10.15
N ASP A 34 2.38 -24.15 10.31
CA ASP A 34 1.30 -25.10 10.61
C ASP A 34 1.26 -26.24 9.58
N THR A 35 1.29 -27.46 10.08
CA THR A 35 1.15 -28.70 9.30
C THR A 35 -0.21 -28.84 8.63
N ASN A 36 -1.24 -28.14 9.12
CA ASN A 36 -2.57 -28.10 8.53
C ASN A 36 -2.73 -27.08 7.40
N ALA A 37 -1.74 -26.20 7.21
CA ALA A 37 -1.79 -25.19 6.15
C ALA A 37 -1.71 -25.87 4.77
N THR A 38 -2.72 -25.67 3.93
CA THR A 38 -2.80 -26.32 2.61
C THR A 38 -2.04 -25.59 1.52
N ALA A 39 -1.55 -24.36 1.77
CA ALA A 39 -0.74 -23.63 0.82
C ALA A 39 0.66 -24.26 0.71
N ASP A 40 1.02 -24.69 -0.50
CA ASP A 40 2.38 -25.09 -0.84
C ASP A 40 3.37 -23.92 -0.63
N LEU A 41 4.61 -24.28 -0.30
CA LEU A 41 5.72 -23.33 -0.22
C LEU A 41 6.01 -22.68 -1.58
N ASN A 42 6.39 -21.41 -1.57
CA ASN A 42 6.85 -20.64 -2.73
C ASN A 42 5.83 -20.62 -3.89
N LYS A 43 4.54 -20.54 -3.57
CA LYS A 43 3.46 -20.33 -4.52
C LYS A 43 2.57 -19.18 -4.09
N LEU A 44 2.10 -18.40 -5.07
CA LEU A 44 1.16 -17.32 -4.84
C LEU A 44 -0.26 -17.86 -4.75
N TYR A 45 -0.97 -17.48 -3.70
CA TYR A 45 -2.40 -17.76 -3.51
C TYR A 45 -3.18 -16.46 -3.37
N LEU A 46 -4.30 -16.36 -4.09
CA LEU A 46 -5.26 -15.28 -3.89
C LEU A 46 -6.19 -15.61 -2.73
N VAL A 47 -6.09 -14.81 -1.67
CA VAL A 47 -6.92 -14.85 -0.47
C VAL A 47 -8.01 -13.77 -0.59
N THR A 48 -9.27 -14.22 -0.58
CA THR A 48 -10.45 -13.35 -0.79
C THR A 48 -11.34 -13.19 0.44
N ASN A 49 -11.20 -14.08 1.42
CA ASN A 49 -11.97 -14.08 2.65
C ASN A 49 -11.16 -14.75 3.79
N SER A 50 -11.59 -14.53 5.03
CA SER A 50 -10.84 -14.99 6.22
C SER A 50 -10.90 -16.50 6.43
N ALA A 51 -11.98 -17.18 6.01
CA ALA A 51 -12.07 -18.63 6.08
C ALA A 51 -11.07 -19.31 5.14
N GLN A 52 -10.95 -18.81 3.92
CA GLN A 52 -9.95 -19.24 2.94
C GLN A 52 -8.53 -18.96 3.46
N ALA A 53 -8.29 -17.80 4.06
CA ALA A 53 -7.00 -17.46 4.67
C ALA A 53 -6.58 -18.52 5.71
N ARG A 54 -7.49 -18.86 6.63
CA ARG A 54 -7.24 -19.85 7.69
C ARG A 54 -6.98 -21.25 7.14
N SER A 55 -7.69 -21.65 6.10
CA SER A 55 -7.45 -22.95 5.45
C SER A 55 -6.09 -23.00 4.74
N LEU A 56 -5.74 -21.94 4.02
CA LEU A 56 -4.49 -21.89 3.25
C LEU A 56 -3.26 -21.76 4.14
N LEU A 57 -3.34 -20.91 5.16
CA LEU A 57 -2.19 -20.49 5.97
C LEU A 57 -2.10 -21.22 7.32
N GLY A 58 -3.16 -21.95 7.69
CA GLY A 58 -3.25 -22.62 8.98
C GLY A 58 -3.47 -21.65 10.14
N THR A 59 -3.15 -22.14 11.33
CA THR A 59 -3.20 -21.43 12.60
C THR A 59 -1.84 -20.88 12.98
N GLN A 60 -1.84 -19.78 13.73
CA GLN A 60 -0.59 -19.15 14.17
C GLN A 60 0.24 -20.09 15.04
N GLN A 61 1.51 -20.28 14.68
CA GLN A 61 2.53 -20.93 15.49
C GLN A 61 3.62 -19.94 15.92
N LEU A 62 4.47 -20.33 16.88
CA LEU A 62 5.58 -19.48 17.31
C LEU A 62 6.56 -19.25 16.15
N GLY A 63 6.83 -17.99 15.81
CA GLY A 63 7.72 -17.61 14.70
C GLY A 63 7.04 -17.47 13.35
N ASP A 64 5.75 -17.78 13.23
CA ASP A 64 4.98 -17.51 12.02
C ASP A 64 4.67 -16.02 11.88
N THR A 65 4.71 -15.51 10.66
CA THR A 65 4.39 -14.10 10.38
C THR A 65 3.14 -13.96 9.51
N LEU A 66 2.89 -14.92 8.61
CA LEU A 66 1.84 -14.83 7.61
C LEU A 66 0.41 -15.04 8.16
N PRO A 67 0.14 -16.01 9.06
CA PRO A 67 -1.18 -16.21 9.66
C PRO A 67 -1.62 -15.04 10.57
N LEU A 68 -0.68 -14.29 11.17
CA LEU A 68 -0.97 -13.02 11.87
C LEU A 68 -1.19 -11.86 10.91
N ALA A 69 -0.38 -11.78 9.85
CA ALA A 69 -0.37 -10.64 8.95
C ALA A 69 -1.64 -10.53 8.10
N VAL A 70 -2.12 -11.64 7.51
CA VAL A 70 -3.23 -11.62 6.55
C VAL A 70 -4.57 -11.16 7.17
N PRO A 71 -4.95 -11.58 8.39
CA PRO A 71 -6.17 -11.10 9.04
C PRO A 71 -6.19 -9.59 9.32
N VAL A 72 -5.03 -8.93 9.45
CA VAL A 72 -4.96 -7.49 9.77
C VAL A 72 -5.57 -6.65 8.63
N PRO A 73 -5.10 -6.68 7.35
CA PRO A 73 -5.78 -5.96 6.27
C PRO A 73 -7.22 -6.41 6.03
N GLN A 74 -7.55 -7.68 6.30
CA GLN A 74 -8.92 -8.18 6.15
C GLN A 74 -9.91 -7.52 7.12
N ARG A 75 -9.48 -7.11 8.33
CA ARG A 75 -10.30 -6.30 9.25
C ARG A 75 -10.74 -4.96 8.65
N TYR A 76 -9.94 -4.41 7.75
CA TYR A 76 -10.27 -3.21 7.00
C TYR A 76 -11.14 -3.52 5.78
N GLY A 77 -11.45 -4.78 5.49
CA GLY A 77 -12.25 -5.23 4.35
C GLY A 77 -11.43 -5.57 3.10
N ALA A 78 -10.10 -5.68 3.19
CA ALA A 78 -9.24 -6.01 2.04
C ALA A 78 -9.48 -7.45 1.56
N GLY A 79 -10.08 -7.60 0.37
CA GLY A 79 -10.48 -8.88 -0.22
C GLY A 79 -9.61 -9.36 -1.38
N LYS A 80 -8.47 -8.71 -1.64
CA LYS A 80 -7.56 -9.01 -2.75
C LYS A 80 -6.12 -9.10 -2.25
N ILE A 81 -5.83 -10.19 -1.52
CA ILE A 81 -4.52 -10.41 -0.89
C ILE A 81 -3.82 -11.56 -1.62
N LEU A 82 -2.63 -11.31 -2.18
CA LEU A 82 -1.72 -12.33 -2.69
C LEU A 82 -0.82 -12.78 -1.54
N ALA A 83 -1.07 -13.97 -1.01
CA ALA A 83 -0.26 -14.55 0.06
C ALA A 83 0.76 -15.53 -0.54
N CYS A 84 2.02 -15.42 -0.11
CA CYS A 84 3.07 -16.40 -0.41
C CYS A 84 3.66 -16.96 0.88
N ARG A 85 3.50 -18.26 1.09
CA ARG A 85 4.10 -18.99 2.21
C ARG A 85 5.54 -19.35 1.85
N VAL A 86 6.47 -19.01 2.74
CA VAL A 86 7.89 -19.43 2.64
C VAL A 86 8.28 -20.34 3.79
N GLU A 87 9.36 -21.09 3.58
CA GLU A 87 9.95 -21.92 4.63
C GLU A 87 10.71 -21.06 5.65
N GLY A 88 10.46 -21.31 6.94
CA GLY A 88 11.17 -20.65 8.04
C GLY A 88 12.57 -21.24 8.30
N GLY A 89 13.21 -20.79 9.37
CA GLY A 89 14.55 -21.24 9.78
C GLY A 89 15.66 -20.26 9.40
N ALA A 90 16.91 -20.73 9.39
CA ALA A 90 18.09 -19.86 9.26
C ALA A 90 18.19 -19.14 7.90
N SER A 91 17.64 -19.72 6.84
CA SER A 91 17.66 -19.16 5.46
C SER A 91 16.35 -18.44 5.10
N VAL A 92 15.53 -18.07 6.09
CA VAL A 92 14.20 -17.48 5.84
C VAL A 92 14.27 -16.19 5.01
N GLU A 93 15.27 -15.34 5.25
CA GLU A 93 15.49 -14.08 4.51
C GLU A 93 15.76 -14.35 3.01
N ASP A 94 16.54 -15.38 2.69
CA ASP A 94 16.80 -15.80 1.32
C ASP A 94 15.52 -16.35 0.66
N ASN A 95 14.73 -17.12 1.42
CA ASN A 95 13.45 -17.66 0.96
C ASN A 95 12.41 -16.55 0.68
N VAL A 96 12.33 -15.54 1.55
CA VAL A 96 11.49 -14.34 1.34
C VAL A 96 11.94 -13.59 0.09
N THR A 97 13.26 -13.41 -0.07
CA THR A 97 13.85 -12.76 -1.26
C THR A 97 13.49 -13.52 -2.54
N ALA A 98 13.59 -14.85 -2.54
CA ALA A 98 13.20 -15.68 -3.69
C ALA A 98 11.69 -15.65 -3.96
N ALA A 99 10.85 -15.55 -2.93
CA ALA A 99 9.41 -15.45 -3.09
C ALA A 99 8.96 -14.11 -3.69
N LEU A 100 9.70 -13.02 -3.46
CA LEU A 100 9.43 -11.72 -4.09
C LEU A 100 9.52 -11.80 -5.63
N ASP A 101 10.41 -12.65 -6.18
CA ASP A 101 10.54 -12.88 -7.62
C ASP A 101 9.31 -13.52 -8.27
N LEU A 102 8.36 -14.03 -7.49
CA LEU A 102 7.11 -14.59 -8.01
C LEU A 102 6.09 -13.50 -8.35
N LEU A 103 6.15 -12.34 -7.69
CA LEU A 103 5.13 -11.29 -7.82
C LEU A 103 4.96 -10.73 -9.24
N PRO A 104 6.01 -10.58 -10.07
CA PRO A 104 5.83 -10.17 -11.47
C PRO A 104 4.96 -11.14 -12.29
N ASN A 105 4.87 -12.42 -11.89
CA ASN A 105 4.02 -13.41 -12.57
C ASN A 105 2.53 -13.28 -12.18
N SER A 106 2.19 -12.43 -11.21
CA SER A 106 0.82 -12.27 -10.72
C SER A 106 -0.16 -11.82 -11.81
N TYR A 107 0.27 -10.97 -12.76
CA TYR A 107 -0.58 -10.59 -13.90
C TYR A 107 -0.99 -11.80 -14.74
N GLY A 108 -0.06 -12.71 -15.04
CA GLY A 108 -0.35 -13.92 -15.82
C GLY A 108 -1.24 -14.93 -15.08
N MET A 109 -1.14 -14.99 -13.75
CA MET A 109 -1.91 -15.92 -12.92
C MET A 109 -3.31 -15.42 -12.56
N PHE A 110 -3.43 -14.12 -12.25
CA PHE A 110 -4.62 -13.53 -11.64
C PHE A 110 -5.20 -12.36 -12.43
N GLY A 111 -4.54 -11.90 -13.50
CA GLY A 111 -4.98 -10.76 -14.33
C GLY A 111 -4.69 -9.39 -13.73
N PHE A 112 -3.91 -9.31 -12.65
CA PHE A 112 -3.51 -8.04 -12.02
C PHE A 112 -2.17 -8.18 -11.28
N ASN A 113 -1.49 -7.05 -11.11
CA ASN A 113 -0.30 -6.91 -10.27
C ASN A 113 -0.67 -6.36 -8.88
N PRO A 114 0.12 -6.65 -7.83
CA PRO A 114 -0.06 -6.00 -6.53
C PRO A 114 0.17 -4.48 -6.64
N ASP A 115 -0.53 -3.73 -5.79
CA ASP A 115 -0.36 -2.29 -5.60
C ASP A 115 0.48 -1.97 -4.35
N VAL A 116 0.44 -2.88 -3.37
CA VAL A 116 1.18 -2.81 -2.11
C VAL A 116 1.89 -4.14 -1.88
N ILE A 117 3.16 -4.10 -1.50
CA ILE A 117 3.97 -5.29 -1.17
C ILE A 117 4.49 -5.14 0.26
N MET A 118 4.44 -6.23 1.04
CA MET A 118 4.93 -6.28 2.42
C MET A 118 5.61 -7.62 2.71
N THR A 119 6.62 -7.58 3.58
CA THR A 119 7.35 -8.75 4.10
C THR A 119 7.39 -8.68 5.63
N PRO A 120 6.28 -8.95 6.33
CA PRO A 120 6.17 -8.68 7.76
C PRO A 120 7.21 -9.46 8.57
N GLY A 121 8.00 -8.72 9.35
CA GLY A 121 9.09 -9.25 10.16
C GLY A 121 10.43 -9.44 9.42
N PHE A 122 10.47 -9.20 8.10
CA PHE A 122 11.68 -9.35 7.28
C PHE A 122 12.00 -8.03 6.58
N ASN A 123 13.03 -7.34 7.05
CA ASN A 123 13.40 -6.00 6.59
C ASN A 123 14.93 -5.83 6.45
N SER A 124 15.65 -6.92 6.21
CA SER A 124 17.07 -6.84 5.88
C SER A 124 17.28 -6.01 4.61
N GLU A 125 18.50 -5.51 4.46
CA GLU A 125 18.94 -4.78 3.27
C GLU A 125 18.68 -5.56 1.97
N THR A 126 18.89 -6.89 1.99
CA THR A 126 18.67 -7.78 0.84
C THR A 126 17.19 -7.86 0.48
N VAL A 127 16.32 -8.07 1.47
CA VAL A 127 14.86 -8.15 1.26
C VAL A 127 14.32 -6.80 0.77
N LEU A 128 14.76 -5.69 1.36
CA LEU A 128 14.34 -4.35 0.94
C LEU A 128 14.79 -4.04 -0.49
N ALA A 129 16.04 -4.30 -0.83
CA ALA A 129 16.56 -4.09 -2.18
C ALA A 129 15.77 -4.90 -3.22
N LYS A 130 15.50 -6.18 -2.91
CA LYS A 130 14.73 -7.04 -3.80
C LYS A 130 13.27 -6.62 -3.90
N GLY A 131 12.66 -6.28 -2.77
CA GLY A 131 11.28 -5.82 -2.69
C GLY A 131 11.03 -4.58 -3.53
N LEU A 132 11.98 -3.63 -3.53
CA LEU A 132 11.92 -2.42 -4.34
C LEU A 132 12.15 -2.68 -5.82
N GLU A 133 13.10 -3.55 -6.18
CA GLU A 133 13.28 -3.99 -7.57
C GLU A 133 11.98 -4.57 -8.14
N VAL A 134 11.27 -5.38 -7.36
CA VAL A 134 9.98 -5.96 -7.75
C VAL A 134 8.89 -4.89 -7.77
N ALA A 135 8.83 -4.01 -6.77
CA ALA A 135 7.85 -2.92 -6.70
C ALA A 135 7.95 -1.97 -7.91
N ASP A 136 9.16 -1.69 -8.38
CA ASP A 136 9.43 -0.94 -9.62
C ASP A 136 8.81 -1.62 -10.84
N LYS A 137 9.01 -2.94 -10.98
CA LYS A 137 8.52 -3.73 -12.13
C LYS A 137 7.00 -3.81 -12.18
N VAL A 138 6.35 -3.97 -11.03
CA VAL A 138 4.89 -4.18 -10.97
C VAL A 138 4.07 -2.89 -10.78
N GLY A 139 4.74 -1.76 -10.52
CA GLY A 139 4.08 -0.49 -10.18
C GLY A 139 3.38 -0.56 -8.83
N ALA A 140 4.12 -0.95 -7.79
CA ALA A 140 3.65 -1.05 -6.42
C ALA A 140 4.46 -0.17 -5.47
N VAL A 141 3.94 0.05 -4.25
CA VAL A 141 4.72 0.55 -3.12
C VAL A 141 5.10 -0.61 -2.19
N PHE A 142 6.28 -0.53 -1.60
CA PHE A 142 6.77 -1.49 -0.61
C PHE A 142 6.66 -0.87 0.79
N ILE A 143 5.97 -1.52 1.71
CA ILE A 143 5.82 -1.02 3.08
C ILE A 143 6.64 -1.90 4.01
N SER A 144 7.43 -1.27 4.87
CA SER A 144 8.23 -1.97 5.87
C SER A 144 8.25 -1.24 7.21
N THR A 145 8.16 -2.00 8.29
CA THR A 145 8.12 -1.48 9.67
C THR A 145 9.42 -1.79 10.38
N PHE A 146 9.87 -0.89 11.24
CA PHE A 146 10.94 -1.20 12.20
C PHE A 146 10.57 -2.42 13.05
N PRO A 147 11.52 -3.30 13.40
CA PRO A 147 11.25 -4.45 14.28
C PRO A 147 10.72 -4.02 15.66
N PRO A 148 9.99 -4.90 16.36
CA PRO A 148 9.51 -4.60 17.70
C PRO A 148 10.69 -4.44 18.67
N GLY A 149 10.54 -3.54 19.66
CA GLY A 149 11.58 -3.26 20.66
C GLY A 149 12.65 -2.25 20.26
N VAL A 150 12.67 -1.76 19.01
CA VAL A 150 13.59 -0.68 18.60
C VAL A 150 13.19 0.63 19.26
N SER A 151 14.14 1.28 19.96
CA SER A 151 13.87 2.56 20.62
C SER A 151 13.65 3.69 19.60
N PRO A 152 12.91 4.76 19.96
CA PRO A 152 12.70 5.88 19.03
C PRO A 152 14.00 6.52 18.56
N THR A 153 14.99 6.63 19.45
CA THR A 153 16.31 7.19 19.15
C THR A 153 17.10 6.33 18.16
N ASP A 154 17.08 5.00 18.33
CA ASP A 154 17.79 4.09 17.43
C ASP A 154 17.15 4.06 16.04
N ALA A 155 15.81 4.12 15.97
CA ALA A 155 15.09 4.20 14.71
C ALA A 155 15.40 5.50 13.96
N LEU A 156 15.40 6.64 14.65
CA LEU A 156 15.79 7.93 14.06
C LEU A 156 17.26 7.92 13.59
N THR A 157 18.17 7.33 14.37
CA THR A 157 19.58 7.18 14.00
C THR A 157 19.75 6.31 12.74
N THR A 158 18.96 5.24 12.64
CA THR A 158 18.92 4.38 11.45
C THR A 158 18.42 5.17 10.25
N ARG A 159 17.37 5.99 10.41
CA ARG A 159 16.88 6.88 9.36
C ARG A 159 17.93 7.91 8.93
N ASP A 160 18.71 8.44 9.85
CA ASP A 160 19.77 9.41 9.54
C ASP A 160 20.99 8.79 8.88
N THR A 161 21.12 7.45 8.86
CA THR A 161 22.20 6.72 8.20
C THR A 161 21.79 6.30 6.79
N PRO A 162 22.35 6.89 5.71
CA PRO A 162 21.95 6.54 4.35
C PRO A 162 22.34 5.10 3.99
N GLY A 163 21.44 4.40 3.30
CA GLY A 163 21.75 3.12 2.64
C GLY A 163 21.79 1.87 3.53
N GLY A 164 21.58 1.97 4.84
CA GLY A 164 21.52 0.80 5.73
C GLY A 164 20.10 0.37 6.07
N GLY A 165 19.58 -0.72 5.50
CA GLY A 165 18.28 -1.29 5.87
C GLY A 165 17.14 -0.26 5.75
N LEU A 166 16.44 0.00 6.85
CA LEU A 166 15.39 1.03 6.94
C LEU A 166 15.95 2.48 6.89
N GLY A 167 17.25 2.66 6.76
CA GLY A 167 17.90 3.91 6.34
C GLY A 167 17.84 4.14 4.81
N ARG A 168 17.31 3.20 4.02
CA ARG A 168 17.21 3.37 2.55
C ARG A 168 16.31 4.53 2.14
N ARG A 169 16.70 5.21 1.06
CA ARG A 169 15.94 6.28 0.41
C ARG A 169 15.36 5.78 -0.89
N ASP A 170 14.03 5.69 -0.97
CA ASP A 170 13.34 5.30 -2.20
C ASP A 170 11.91 5.87 -2.22
N SER A 171 11.48 6.34 -3.39
CA SER A 171 10.12 6.87 -3.58
C SER A 171 9.01 5.81 -3.42
N ARG A 172 9.34 4.53 -3.56
CA ARG A 172 8.40 3.41 -3.40
C ARG A 172 8.47 2.76 -2.03
N LEU A 173 9.45 3.10 -1.19
CA LEU A 173 9.56 2.55 0.16
C LEU A 173 8.79 3.42 1.16
N ILE A 174 7.80 2.84 1.81
CA ILE A 174 7.07 3.46 2.92
C ILE A 174 7.55 2.83 4.21
N ILE A 175 8.21 3.61 5.06
CA ILE A 175 8.74 3.12 6.33
C ILE A 175 7.74 3.44 7.42
N CYS A 176 7.43 2.46 8.25
CA CYS A 176 6.55 2.58 9.40
C CYS A 176 7.34 2.42 10.70
N TYR A 177 6.96 3.15 11.75
CA TYR A 177 7.48 2.94 13.09
C TYR A 177 6.34 2.76 14.09
N GLY A 178 6.46 1.71 14.88
CA GLY A 178 5.48 1.30 15.88
C GLY A 178 4.75 0.02 15.53
N HIS A 179 4.31 -0.66 16.58
CA HIS A 179 3.41 -1.80 16.53
C HIS A 179 2.18 -1.51 17.38
N LEU A 180 1.13 -2.31 17.20
CA LEU A 180 -0.10 -2.19 17.94
C LEU A 180 -0.48 -3.52 18.58
N ARG A 181 -0.97 -3.47 19.81
CA ARG A 181 -1.48 -4.67 20.48
C ARG A 181 -2.89 -4.97 20.00
N ASN A 182 -3.11 -6.21 19.58
CA ASN A 182 -4.43 -6.66 19.16
C ASN A 182 -5.42 -6.56 20.33
N GLN A 183 -6.63 -6.09 20.06
CA GLN A 183 -7.67 -5.90 21.09
C GLN A 183 -8.19 -7.22 21.69
N GLU A 184 -8.21 -8.30 20.91
CA GLU A 184 -8.68 -9.63 21.33
C GLU A 184 -7.59 -10.45 22.02
N ASP A 185 -6.31 -10.21 21.69
CA ASP A 185 -5.15 -10.84 22.32
C ASP A 185 -3.98 -9.85 22.44
N ASP A 186 -3.80 -9.29 23.63
CA ASP A 186 -2.80 -8.26 23.90
C ASP A 186 -1.35 -8.76 23.75
N ASN A 187 -1.14 -10.08 23.68
CA ASN A 187 0.18 -10.68 23.38
C ASN A 187 0.51 -10.69 21.89
N ASN A 188 -0.50 -10.52 21.03
CA ASN A 188 -0.32 -10.45 19.59
C ASN A 188 0.02 -9.00 19.20
N LEU A 189 1.26 -8.82 18.75
CA LEU A 189 1.81 -7.54 18.36
C LEU A 189 1.79 -7.40 16.83
N GLU A 190 1.09 -6.37 16.35
CA GLU A 190 0.78 -6.17 14.94
C GLU A 190 1.59 -5.00 14.38
N ALA A 191 2.35 -5.25 13.31
CA ALA A 191 3.17 -4.21 12.68
C ALA A 191 2.30 -3.14 12.00
N LEU A 192 2.69 -1.87 12.13
CA LEU A 192 1.93 -0.74 11.58
C LEU A 192 1.75 -0.82 10.05
N GLU A 193 2.69 -1.41 9.31
CA GLU A 193 2.55 -1.63 7.85
C GLU A 193 1.26 -2.36 7.47
N LEU A 194 0.82 -3.33 8.28
CA LEU A 194 -0.34 -4.15 8.01
C LEU A 194 -1.63 -3.32 8.14
N HIS A 195 -1.68 -2.48 9.18
CA HIS A 195 -2.77 -1.53 9.38
C HIS A 195 -2.78 -0.45 8.31
N LEU A 196 -1.60 0.04 7.90
CA LEU A 196 -1.47 1.04 6.84
C LEU A 196 -1.97 0.49 5.50
N ALA A 197 -1.59 -0.73 5.12
CA ALA A 197 -2.06 -1.37 3.89
C ALA A 197 -3.57 -1.64 3.92
N GLY A 198 -4.10 -2.08 5.06
CA GLY A 198 -5.55 -2.22 5.26
C GLY A 198 -6.29 -0.89 5.14
N ALA A 199 -5.79 0.16 5.77
CA ALA A 199 -6.33 1.51 5.70
C ALA A 199 -6.29 2.06 4.26
N MET A 200 -5.20 1.83 3.52
CA MET A 200 -5.12 2.16 2.09
C MET A 200 -6.23 1.46 1.29
N ALA A 201 -6.41 0.14 1.46
CA ALA A 201 -7.44 -0.61 0.74
C ALA A 201 -8.86 -0.13 1.06
N ARG A 202 -9.16 0.14 2.33
CA ARG A 202 -10.44 0.74 2.76
C ARG A 202 -10.64 2.11 2.11
N LEU A 203 -9.64 2.98 2.18
CA LEU A 203 -9.72 4.34 1.66
C LEU A 203 -9.91 4.36 0.14
N ASP A 204 -9.16 3.53 -0.60
CA ASP A 204 -9.24 3.46 -2.04
C ASP A 204 -10.62 3.01 -2.52
N SER A 205 -11.27 2.12 -1.77
CA SER A 205 -12.64 1.68 -2.06
C SER A 205 -13.71 2.72 -1.71
N LEU A 206 -13.46 3.63 -0.76
CA LEU A 206 -14.42 4.62 -0.29
C LEU A 206 -14.28 5.98 -0.99
N GLN A 207 -13.05 6.45 -1.23
CA GLN A 207 -12.74 7.84 -1.60
C GLN A 207 -11.85 7.96 -2.86
N ASN A 208 -11.84 6.91 -3.69
CA ASN A 208 -11.02 6.71 -4.88
C ASN A 208 -9.55 6.37 -4.56
N TYR A 209 -8.96 5.50 -5.40
CA TYR A 209 -7.60 5.03 -5.20
C TYR A 209 -6.55 6.14 -5.24
N GLY A 210 -5.56 6.02 -4.35
CA GLY A 210 -4.35 6.85 -4.33
C GLY A 210 -4.45 8.06 -3.40
N ARG A 211 -5.49 8.12 -2.55
CA ARG A 211 -5.59 9.09 -1.46
C ARG A 211 -4.47 8.87 -0.44
N ILE A 212 -4.17 9.94 0.30
CA ILE A 212 -3.13 9.90 1.33
C ILE A 212 -3.59 8.98 2.48
N PRO A 213 -2.74 8.03 2.91
CA PRO A 213 -3.13 7.06 3.94
C PRO A 213 -2.87 7.58 5.36
N SER A 214 -2.71 8.90 5.54
CA SER A 214 -2.58 9.57 6.86
C SER A 214 -3.96 9.87 7.45
N SER A 215 -4.03 9.99 8.77
CA SER A 215 -5.25 10.25 9.56
C SER A 215 -6.34 9.20 9.34
N GLN A 216 -5.96 7.96 9.00
CA GLN A 216 -6.90 6.86 8.86
C GLN A 216 -7.01 6.09 10.18
N GLU A 217 -8.24 5.80 10.59
CA GLU A 217 -8.54 5.04 11.80
C GLU A 217 -7.87 3.66 11.78
N ILE A 218 -7.20 3.31 12.87
CA ILE A 218 -6.60 2.00 13.09
C ILE A 218 -7.59 1.11 13.85
N LEU A 219 -7.92 -0.06 13.28
CA LEU A 219 -9.01 -0.92 13.75
C LEU A 219 -8.50 -2.13 14.54
N GLY A 220 -9.23 -2.52 15.59
CA GLY A 220 -9.02 -3.77 16.33
C GLY A 220 -7.76 -3.79 17.20
N VAL A 221 -7.39 -2.63 17.76
CA VAL A 221 -6.17 -2.44 18.54
C VAL A 221 -6.48 -1.83 19.91
N SER A 222 -5.74 -2.22 20.94
CA SER A 222 -5.90 -1.71 22.31
C SER A 222 -4.93 -0.56 22.63
N SER A 223 -3.68 -0.69 22.18
CA SER A 223 -2.57 0.20 22.53
C SER A 223 -1.42 0.12 21.51
N THR A 224 -0.43 0.99 21.67
CA THR A 224 0.75 1.11 20.79
C THR A 224 2.04 0.71 21.50
N GLU A 225 2.98 0.13 20.78
CA GLU A 225 4.30 -0.28 21.27
C GLU A 225 5.44 0.10 20.29
N PRO A 226 6.48 0.83 20.75
CA PRO A 226 6.54 1.51 22.04
C PRO A 226 5.52 2.67 22.10
N ALA A 227 5.19 3.11 23.31
CA ALA A 227 4.45 4.34 23.49
C ALA A 227 5.32 5.53 23.04
N ILE A 228 4.81 6.32 22.10
CA ILE A 228 5.46 7.53 21.60
C ILE A 228 4.64 8.77 21.99
N SER A 229 5.30 9.92 22.12
CA SER A 229 4.57 11.19 22.26
C SER A 229 3.88 11.54 20.95
N MET A 230 2.58 11.83 21.05
CA MET A 230 1.68 12.09 19.93
C MET A 230 1.04 13.47 20.12
N SER A 231 1.13 14.34 19.11
CA SER A 231 0.51 15.66 19.14
C SER A 231 0.20 16.14 17.73
N TYR A 232 -0.80 17.02 17.61
CA TYR A 232 -1.12 17.74 16.37
C TYR A 232 -0.49 19.14 16.33
N THR A 233 0.02 19.63 17.47
CA THR A 233 0.46 21.02 17.63
C THR A 233 1.90 21.12 18.12
N ASP A 234 2.46 20.04 18.67
CA ASP A 234 3.84 20.01 19.18
C ASP A 234 4.75 19.38 18.13
N GLU A 235 5.62 20.22 17.55
CA GLU A 235 6.65 19.81 16.58
C GLU A 235 7.71 18.88 17.20
N ASN A 236 7.85 18.89 18.54
CA ASN A 236 8.79 18.03 19.25
C ASN A 236 8.16 16.68 19.66
N ALA A 237 6.89 16.44 19.31
CA ALA A 237 6.28 15.13 19.48
C ALA A 237 7.03 14.10 18.62
N GLN A 238 7.29 12.92 19.17
CA GLN A 238 8.01 11.86 18.48
C GLN A 238 7.30 11.46 17.18
N SER A 239 5.96 11.47 17.16
CA SER A 239 5.18 11.24 15.93
C SER A 239 5.57 12.19 14.79
N GLU A 240 5.87 13.46 15.10
CA GLU A 240 6.26 14.46 14.10
C GLU A 240 7.75 14.36 13.76
N MET A 241 8.62 14.13 14.74
CA MET A 241 10.06 13.89 14.50
C MET A 241 10.30 12.75 13.50
N PHE A 242 9.49 11.69 13.55
CA PHE A 242 9.54 10.60 12.57
C PHE A 242 8.99 11.01 11.21
N ASN A 243 7.90 11.77 11.17
CA ASN A 243 7.30 12.27 9.94
C ASN A 243 8.27 13.19 9.16
N ASP A 244 9.06 13.99 9.89
CA ASP A 244 10.13 14.81 9.34
C ASP A 244 11.30 14.00 8.75
N LYS A 245 11.34 12.68 8.98
CA LYS A 245 12.31 11.73 8.42
C LYS A 245 11.71 10.74 7.42
N GLY A 246 10.48 11.02 6.95
CA GLY A 246 9.79 10.17 5.97
C GLY A 246 9.30 8.84 6.54
N VAL A 247 8.99 8.81 7.85
CA VAL A 247 8.50 7.62 8.55
C VAL A 247 7.05 7.84 8.98
N VAL A 248 6.18 6.91 8.60
CA VAL A 248 4.79 6.85 9.03
C VAL A 248 4.73 6.28 10.45
N THR A 249 4.00 6.96 11.33
CA THR A 249 3.79 6.60 12.73
C THR A 249 2.31 6.55 13.06
N ILE A 250 2.01 6.58 14.35
CA ILE A 250 0.67 6.56 14.92
C ILE A 250 0.46 7.88 15.65
N ASN A 251 -0.70 8.47 15.46
CA ASN A 251 -1.18 9.59 16.27
C ASN A 251 -2.52 9.18 16.91
N ARG A 252 -3.04 10.00 17.82
CA ARG A 252 -4.22 9.68 18.61
C ARG A 252 -5.28 10.75 18.45
N GLN A 253 -6.48 10.33 18.04
CA GLN A 253 -7.71 11.12 18.24
C GLN A 253 -8.36 10.72 19.58
N PRO A 254 -9.30 11.50 20.13
CA PRO A 254 -9.81 11.27 21.49
C PRO A 254 -10.23 9.82 21.79
N ASN A 255 -10.79 9.12 20.80
CA ASN A 255 -11.39 7.79 20.97
C ASN A 255 -10.66 6.65 20.23
N HIS A 256 -9.70 6.93 19.36
CA HIS A 256 -9.05 5.91 18.53
C HIS A 256 -7.67 6.36 18.05
N PHE A 257 -6.87 5.39 17.60
CA PHE A 257 -5.58 5.64 16.97
C PHE A 257 -5.75 5.89 15.47
N VAL A 258 -4.90 6.75 14.91
CA VAL A 258 -4.87 7.03 13.49
C VAL A 258 -3.45 6.90 12.95
N THR A 259 -3.32 6.55 11.67
CA THR A 259 -2.05 6.63 10.95
C THR A 259 -1.57 8.07 10.87
N TRP A 260 -0.26 8.31 10.92
CA TRP A 260 0.33 9.64 10.88
C TRP A 260 1.56 9.68 10.00
N GLY A 261 1.47 10.35 8.85
CA GLY A 261 2.60 10.52 7.93
C GLY A 261 2.17 10.45 6.48
N ASP A 262 2.72 11.35 5.67
CA ASP A 262 2.35 11.51 4.25
C ASP A 262 3.51 11.25 3.28
N ARG A 263 4.72 11.05 3.81
CA ARG A 263 5.96 10.91 3.05
C ARG A 263 6.48 9.48 3.00
N ASN A 264 7.15 9.16 1.90
CA ASN A 264 7.93 7.93 1.74
C ASN A 264 9.39 8.14 2.22
N SER A 265 10.20 7.09 2.15
CA SER A 265 11.54 7.09 2.71
C SER A 265 12.55 7.96 1.98
N ALA A 266 12.24 8.46 0.77
CA ALA A 266 13.08 9.42 0.06
C ALA A 266 13.09 10.80 0.75
N PHE A 267 12.06 11.14 1.53
CA PHE A 267 12.05 12.34 2.35
C PHE A 267 13.00 12.19 3.56
N PRO A 268 13.75 13.24 3.96
CA PRO A 268 13.73 14.63 3.48
C PRO A 268 14.71 14.95 2.35
N GLU A 269 15.46 13.97 1.83
CA GLU A 269 16.46 14.21 0.78
C GLU A 269 15.82 14.57 -0.57
N ASP A 270 14.67 13.96 -0.89
CA ASP A 270 13.85 14.36 -2.02
C ASP A 270 12.65 15.23 -1.58
N LEU A 271 12.69 16.50 -1.97
CA LEU A 271 11.61 17.47 -1.72
C LEU A 271 10.58 17.53 -2.85
N SER A 272 10.78 16.78 -3.93
CA SER A 272 9.84 16.72 -5.04
C SER A 272 8.52 16.08 -4.61
N PRO A 273 7.43 16.24 -5.40
CA PRO A 273 6.17 15.54 -5.14
C PRO A 273 6.30 14.01 -5.10
N LEU A 274 7.38 13.43 -5.66
CA LEU A 274 7.62 11.99 -5.64
C LEU A 274 7.99 11.45 -4.25
N SER A 275 8.28 12.32 -3.27
CA SER A 275 8.42 11.89 -1.88
C SER A 275 7.09 11.77 -1.12
N ILE A 276 5.96 12.07 -1.78
CA ILE A 276 4.61 11.97 -1.20
C ILE A 276 3.98 10.64 -1.62
N ILE A 277 3.49 9.87 -0.64
CA ILE A 277 2.94 8.52 -0.86
C ILE A 277 1.79 8.55 -1.88
N SER A 278 0.84 9.48 -1.74
CA SER A 278 -0.33 9.57 -2.64
C SER A 278 0.08 9.85 -4.08
N VAL A 279 1.10 10.68 -4.29
CA VAL A 279 1.58 11.07 -5.62
C VAL A 279 2.15 9.86 -6.38
N VAL A 280 2.99 9.06 -5.71
CA VAL A 280 3.57 7.84 -6.28
C VAL A 280 2.46 6.85 -6.64
N ARG A 281 1.50 6.64 -5.74
CA ARG A 281 0.37 5.73 -5.98
C ARG A 281 -0.52 6.21 -7.14
N VAL A 282 -0.84 7.50 -7.22
CA VAL A 282 -1.61 8.07 -8.34
C VAL A 282 -0.86 7.91 -9.66
N ARG A 283 0.46 8.19 -9.68
CA ARG A 283 1.30 8.00 -10.87
C ARG A 283 1.19 6.56 -11.39
N ASP A 284 1.38 5.58 -10.51
CA ASP A 284 1.36 4.16 -10.91
C ASP A 284 -0.03 3.74 -11.40
N ARG A 285 -1.10 4.27 -10.80
CA ARG A 285 -2.48 4.06 -11.31
C ARG A 285 -2.70 4.64 -12.69
N ILE A 286 -2.17 5.83 -12.98
CA ILE A 286 -2.27 6.45 -14.31
C ILE A 286 -1.49 5.63 -15.35
N ILE A 287 -0.32 5.09 -14.97
CA ILE A 287 0.46 4.17 -15.83
C ILE A 287 -0.34 2.91 -16.13
N LYS A 288 -0.86 2.21 -15.11
CA LYS A 288 -1.68 0.99 -15.29
C LYS A 288 -2.93 1.27 -16.15
N MET A 289 -3.56 2.43 -15.96
CA MET A 289 -4.68 2.87 -16.79
C MET A 289 -4.26 3.09 -18.25
N ALA A 290 -3.12 3.75 -18.48
CA ALA A 290 -2.59 3.98 -19.81
C ALA A 290 -2.25 2.66 -20.53
N GLU A 291 -1.63 1.70 -19.83
CA GLU A 291 -1.33 0.37 -20.35
C GLU A 291 -2.61 -0.38 -20.78
N ALA A 292 -3.60 -0.47 -19.88
CA ALA A 292 -4.87 -1.14 -20.17
C ALA A 292 -5.61 -0.49 -21.35
N ARG A 293 -5.47 0.83 -21.52
CA ARG A 293 -6.06 1.55 -22.66
C ARG A 293 -5.26 1.41 -23.95
N ALA A 294 -3.94 1.34 -23.87
CA ALA A 294 -3.07 1.19 -25.03
C ALA A 294 -3.15 -0.22 -25.63
N GLN A 295 -3.41 -1.24 -24.79
CA GLN A 295 -3.45 -2.65 -25.21
C GLN A 295 -4.38 -2.93 -26.39
N LYS A 296 -5.54 -2.26 -26.45
CA LYS A 296 -6.54 -2.40 -27.53
C LYS A 296 -6.14 -1.76 -28.87
N PHE A 297 -4.99 -1.07 -28.92
CA PHE A 297 -4.41 -0.52 -30.14
C PHE A 297 -3.23 -1.34 -30.66
N LEU A 298 -2.81 -2.38 -29.93
CA LEU A 298 -1.85 -3.36 -30.44
C LEU A 298 -2.45 -4.06 -31.67
N ASP A 299 -1.59 -4.45 -32.61
CA ASP A 299 -1.92 -5.12 -33.87
C ASP A 299 -2.77 -4.31 -34.87
N LEU A 300 -3.12 -3.06 -34.54
CA LEU A 300 -3.69 -2.11 -35.50
C LEU A 300 -2.61 -1.51 -36.41
N GLU A 301 -3.05 -0.91 -37.51
CA GLU A 301 -2.15 -0.32 -38.49
C GLU A 301 -1.36 0.84 -37.88
N SER A 302 -0.04 0.81 -38.01
CA SER A 302 0.87 1.85 -37.54
C SER A 302 0.76 3.10 -38.44
N ASN A 303 -0.22 3.94 -38.15
CA ASN A 303 -0.49 5.17 -38.90
C ASN A 303 -1.03 6.27 -37.98
N ARG A 304 -1.12 7.48 -38.54
CA ARG A 304 -1.60 8.66 -37.83
C ARG A 304 -3.01 8.51 -37.25
N ARG A 305 -3.90 7.78 -37.93
CA ARG A 305 -5.27 7.56 -37.46
C ARG A 305 -5.26 6.77 -36.16
N THR A 306 -4.53 5.66 -36.12
CA THR A 306 -4.39 4.84 -34.91
C THR A 306 -3.72 5.62 -33.78
N GLY A 307 -2.66 6.38 -34.08
CA GLY A 307 -1.99 7.26 -33.11
C GLY A 307 -2.93 8.31 -32.50
N ASN A 308 -3.75 8.97 -33.30
CA ASN A 308 -4.75 9.93 -32.81
C ASN A 308 -5.82 9.26 -31.95
N LEU A 309 -6.33 8.09 -32.34
CA LEU A 309 -7.31 7.35 -31.55
C LEU A 309 -6.74 6.89 -30.20
N LEU A 310 -5.46 6.49 -30.17
CA LEU A 310 -4.74 6.19 -28.94
C LEU A 310 -4.71 7.41 -28.01
N ALA A 311 -4.29 8.58 -28.52
CA ALA A 311 -4.26 9.81 -27.75
C ALA A 311 -5.65 10.21 -27.22
N THR A 312 -6.71 10.09 -28.03
CA THR A 312 -8.09 10.32 -27.59
C THR A 312 -8.48 9.37 -26.45
N SER A 313 -8.23 8.06 -26.60
CA SER A 313 -8.54 7.07 -25.57
C SER A 313 -7.79 7.34 -24.26
N LEU A 314 -6.52 7.77 -24.33
CA LEU A 314 -5.73 8.14 -23.16
C LEU A 314 -6.26 9.40 -22.48
N ASN A 315 -6.62 10.44 -23.24
CA ASN A 315 -7.25 11.65 -22.71
C ASN A 315 -8.58 11.35 -22.02
N ASP A 316 -9.41 10.47 -22.59
CA ASP A 316 -10.66 10.04 -21.94
C ASP A 316 -10.40 9.37 -20.58
N GLY A 317 -9.32 8.59 -20.49
CA GLY A 317 -8.88 7.96 -19.25
C GLY A 317 -8.44 8.97 -18.20
N LEU A 318 -7.59 9.90 -18.59
CA LEU A 318 -7.14 10.99 -17.71
C LEU A 318 -8.31 11.87 -17.25
N ALA A 319 -9.30 12.13 -18.12
CA ALA A 319 -10.51 12.87 -17.77
C ALA A 319 -11.37 12.13 -16.74
N ILE A 320 -11.46 10.79 -16.80
CA ILE A 320 -12.10 9.98 -15.76
C ILE A 320 -11.37 10.12 -14.43
N GLU A 321 -10.03 10.04 -14.44
CA GLU A 321 -9.23 10.16 -13.22
C GLU A 321 -9.25 11.58 -12.63
N GLN A 322 -9.37 12.61 -13.46
CA GLN A 322 -9.64 13.98 -13.01
C GLN A 322 -11.01 14.07 -12.31
N ARG A 323 -12.06 13.48 -12.89
CA ARG A 323 -13.39 13.49 -12.26
C ARG A 323 -13.42 12.76 -10.91
N LYS A 324 -12.54 11.77 -10.73
CA LYS A 324 -12.33 11.10 -9.44
C LYS A 324 -11.48 11.93 -8.45
N GLY A 325 -10.93 13.06 -8.88
CA GLY A 325 -10.10 13.94 -8.06
C GLY A 325 -8.67 13.45 -7.85
N ALA A 326 -8.16 12.54 -8.70
CA ALA A 326 -6.79 12.04 -8.60
C ALA A 326 -5.77 13.03 -9.20
N VAL A 327 -6.14 13.69 -10.30
CA VAL A 327 -5.30 14.63 -11.04
C VAL A 327 -5.97 15.98 -11.21
N GLN A 328 -5.16 17.04 -11.26
CA GLN A 328 -5.58 18.41 -11.51
C GLN A 328 -6.07 18.61 -12.96
N PRO A 329 -6.87 19.65 -13.23
CA PRO A 329 -7.18 20.07 -14.60
C PRO A 329 -5.91 20.39 -15.41
N GLY A 330 -5.95 20.16 -16.71
CA GLY A 330 -4.82 20.41 -17.61
C GLY A 330 -3.97 19.19 -17.95
N HIS A 331 -4.49 17.99 -17.72
CA HIS A 331 -3.88 16.76 -18.23
C HIS A 331 -3.94 16.70 -19.76
N LEU A 332 -2.95 16.06 -20.37
CA LEU A 332 -2.88 15.95 -21.82
C LEU A 332 -2.11 14.67 -22.22
N ALA A 333 -2.72 13.89 -23.11
CA ALA A 333 -2.03 12.85 -23.86
C ALA A 333 -1.85 13.30 -25.32
N GLU A 334 -0.61 13.41 -25.77
CA GLU A 334 -0.25 13.85 -27.12
C GLU A 334 0.38 12.69 -27.89
N PHE A 335 -0.11 12.42 -29.09
CA PHE A 335 0.56 11.50 -30.01
C PHE A 335 1.77 12.20 -30.64
N MET A 336 2.94 11.58 -30.50
CA MET A 336 4.22 12.07 -31.02
C MET A 336 4.46 11.44 -32.39
N GLU A 337 4.07 12.14 -33.45
CA GLU A 337 4.18 11.65 -34.82
C GLU A 337 5.64 11.59 -35.29
N SER A 338 6.04 10.44 -35.82
CA SER A 338 7.41 10.18 -36.30
C SER A 338 7.42 9.14 -37.41
N GLU A 339 8.02 9.48 -38.55
CA GLU A 339 8.10 8.60 -39.71
C GLU A 339 8.93 7.34 -39.43
N SER A 340 10.03 7.47 -38.67
CA SER A 340 10.86 6.33 -38.29
C SER A 340 10.16 5.37 -37.34
N ASP A 341 9.27 5.88 -36.47
CA ASP A 341 8.47 5.04 -35.59
C ASP A 341 7.40 4.26 -36.38
N TYR A 342 6.76 4.88 -37.39
CA TYR A 342 5.83 4.16 -38.26
C TYR A 342 6.48 3.00 -39.01
N GLN A 343 7.68 3.22 -39.57
CA GLN A 343 8.46 2.19 -40.25
C GLN A 343 8.83 1.02 -39.32
N ALA A 344 8.98 1.31 -38.02
CA ALA A 344 9.23 0.31 -36.98
C ALA A 344 7.95 -0.31 -36.38
N GLY A 345 6.75 0.08 -36.84
CA GLY A 345 5.48 -0.38 -36.28
C GLY A 345 5.19 0.17 -34.86
N LYS A 346 5.79 1.31 -34.51
CA LYS A 346 5.76 1.89 -33.17
C LYS A 346 4.91 3.17 -33.15
N LEU A 347 4.13 3.34 -32.08
CA LEU A 347 3.41 4.58 -31.78
C LEU A 347 3.88 5.10 -30.43
N VAL A 348 4.18 6.39 -30.34
CA VAL A 348 4.62 7.04 -29.10
C VAL A 348 3.59 8.08 -28.68
N ALA A 349 3.13 8.01 -27.44
CA ALA A 349 2.29 9.04 -26.83
C ALA A 349 2.97 9.60 -25.58
N LYS A 350 2.96 10.92 -25.44
CA LYS A 350 3.43 11.62 -24.25
C LYS A 350 2.23 11.90 -23.35
N LEU A 351 2.29 11.46 -22.09
CA LEU A 351 1.28 11.76 -21.09
C LEU A 351 1.81 12.82 -20.13
N THR A 352 1.05 13.89 -19.95
CA THR A 352 1.31 14.97 -18.99
C THR A 352 0.14 15.04 -18.02
N PHE A 353 0.41 14.98 -16.73
CA PHE A 353 -0.60 15.10 -15.68
C PHE A 353 0.04 15.63 -14.39
N THR A 354 -0.78 16.25 -13.54
CA THR A 354 -0.34 16.79 -12.26
C THR A 354 -1.25 16.23 -11.16
N PRO A 355 -0.75 15.40 -10.24
CA PRO A 355 -1.55 14.91 -9.12
C PRO A 355 -1.82 16.01 -8.09
N TYR A 356 -2.86 15.84 -7.27
CA TYR A 356 -3.08 16.70 -6.11
C TYR A 356 -2.10 16.35 -4.99
N THR A 357 -1.47 17.36 -4.40
CA THR A 357 -0.68 17.20 -3.17
C THR A 357 -1.58 17.39 -1.96
N PRO A 358 -1.43 16.57 -0.89
CA PRO A 358 -2.21 16.73 0.33
C PRO A 358 -1.76 17.97 1.11
N VAL A 359 -2.65 18.49 1.94
CA VAL A 359 -2.31 19.52 2.93
C VAL A 359 -1.62 18.84 4.11
N ARG A 360 -0.35 19.16 4.34
CA ARG A 360 0.44 18.64 5.48
C ARG A 360 0.33 19.52 6.72
N LEU A 361 0.34 20.84 6.54
CA LEU A 361 0.39 21.81 7.64
C LEU A 361 -0.72 22.85 7.47
N ILE A 362 -1.39 23.17 8.59
CA ILE A 362 -2.37 24.26 8.67
C ILE A 362 -1.91 25.20 9.79
N GLU A 363 -1.53 26.42 9.43
CA GLU A 363 -1.18 27.47 10.40
C GLU A 363 -2.40 28.33 10.73
N LEU A 364 -2.82 28.34 12.00
CA LEU A 364 -3.88 29.22 12.51
C LEU A 364 -3.26 30.33 13.36
N LYS A 365 -3.56 31.59 13.02
CA LYS A 365 -3.04 32.79 13.72
C LYS A 365 -4.19 33.54 14.41
N PRO A 366 -4.65 33.09 15.60
CA PRO A 366 -5.76 33.74 16.29
C PRO A 366 -5.37 35.15 16.74
N VAL A 367 -6.27 36.12 16.52
CA VAL A 367 -6.10 37.51 16.95
C VAL A 367 -7.08 37.80 18.09
N LEU A 368 -6.55 38.09 19.28
CA LEU A 368 -7.35 38.55 20.41
C LEU A 368 -7.58 40.06 20.30
N SER A 369 -8.82 40.48 20.08
CA SER A 369 -9.22 41.89 20.15
C SER A 369 -9.80 42.19 21.53
N LEU A 370 -9.22 43.15 22.24
CA LEU A 370 -9.70 43.61 23.54
C LEU A 370 -10.27 45.03 23.39
N THR A 371 -11.58 45.16 23.34
CA THR A 371 -12.25 46.46 23.48
C THR A 371 -12.52 46.70 24.96
N ILE A 372 -11.79 47.65 25.56
CA ILE A 372 -12.10 48.12 26.91
C ILE A 372 -13.27 49.10 26.78
N ALA A 373 -14.45 48.72 27.29
CA ALA A 373 -15.55 49.65 27.42
C ALA A 373 -15.15 50.71 28.48
N VAL A 374 -14.88 51.94 28.03
CA VAL A 374 -14.75 53.07 28.96
C VAL A 374 -16.17 53.42 29.38
N GLY A 375 -16.54 53.12 30.63
CA GLY A 375 -17.83 53.48 31.20
C GLY A 375 -18.02 55.00 31.15
N GLY A 376 -19.20 55.42 30.65
CA GLY A 376 -19.60 56.83 30.61
C GLY A 376 -20.03 57.37 31.98
#